data_AF-A0A6C0P532-F1
#
_entry.id   AF-A0A6C0P532-F1
#
_cell.length_a   1.000
_cell.length_b   1.000
_cell.length_c   1.000
_cell.angle_alpha   90.00
_cell.angle_beta   90.00
_cell.angle_gamma   90.00
#
_symmetry.space_group_name_H-M   'P 1'
#
loop_
_entity.id
_entity.type
_entity.pdbx_description
1 polymer ?
#
loop_
_entity_poly.entity_id
_entity_poly.type
_entity_poly.pdbx_seq_one_letter_code
_entity_poly.pdbx_strand_id
1 'polypeptide(L)'
;MIESSDLSIVSVKLSPSKTGAQFVIVYKSKESRYMDVFNPPNGNRLLKYQDKIANPVNGQATFTFNQKEVATLLDVGLVAFKFGNKSDFLFVTSSDIAVILNNKA
;
A
#
# COMPACT_ATOMS: atom_id res chain seq x y z
N MET A 1 3.35 7.53 -9.02
CA MET A 1 4.19 7.62 -10.23
C MET A 1 5.23 6.53 -10.11
N ILE A 2 5.40 5.70 -11.13
CA ILE A 2 6.44 4.66 -11.15
C ILE A 2 7.50 5.09 -12.16
N GLU A 3 8.73 5.30 -11.68
CA GLU A 3 9.90 5.70 -12.45
C GLU A 3 10.78 4.51 -12.85
N SER A 4 10.81 3.47 -12.01
CA SER A 4 11.60 2.27 -12.28
C SER A 4 11.04 1.50 -13.47
N SER A 5 11.82 1.39 -14.55
CA SER A 5 11.45 0.67 -15.77
C SER A 5 11.25 -0.84 -15.56
N ASP A 6 11.80 -1.41 -14.49
CA ASP A 6 11.63 -2.81 -14.14
C ASP A 6 10.42 -3.07 -13.24
N LEU A 7 9.81 -2.02 -12.67
CA LEU A 7 8.70 -2.13 -11.74
C LEU A 7 7.36 -1.98 -12.47
N SER A 8 6.47 -2.95 -12.31
CA SER A 8 5.07 -2.83 -12.73
C SER A 8 4.13 -3.35 -11.65
N ILE A 9 3.06 -2.59 -11.39
CA ILE A 9 2.00 -2.99 -10.47
C ILE A 9 1.02 -3.87 -11.23
N VAL A 10 0.86 -5.12 -10.78
CA VAL A 10 -0.04 -6.09 -11.41
C VAL A 10 -1.44 -5.96 -10.83
N SER A 11 -1.55 -5.87 -9.50
CA SER A 11 -2.84 -5.67 -8.84
C SER A 11 -2.68 -5.06 -7.47
N VAL A 12 -3.70 -4.31 -7.05
CA VAL A 12 -3.86 -3.77 -5.70
C VAL A 12 -5.22 -4.23 -5.22
N LYS A 13 -5.26 -4.96 -4.11
CA LYS A 13 -6.50 -5.43 -3.50
C LYS A 13 -6.56 -4.93 -2.07
N LEU A 14 -7.70 -4.36 -1.70
CA LEU A 14 -8.05 -4.07 -0.31
C LEU A 14 -9.21 -4.98 0.09
N SER A 15 -9.07 -5.67 1.20
CA SER A 15 -10.11 -6.54 1.75
C SER A 15 -10.39 -6.18 3.20
N PRO A 16 -11.66 -6.00 3.62
CA PRO A 16 -11.99 -5.94 5.03
C PRO A 16 -11.65 -7.27 5.70
N SER A 17 -11.25 -7.22 6.95
CA SER A 17 -11.04 -8.37 7.82
C SER A 17 -11.85 -8.19 9.10
N LYS A 18 -12.03 -9.26 9.89
CA LYS A 18 -12.77 -9.18 11.18
C LYS A 18 -12.20 -8.12 12.12
N THR A 19 -10.91 -7.81 12.00
CA THR A 19 -10.17 -6.93 12.92
C THR A 19 -9.64 -5.67 12.24
N GLY A 20 -10.02 -5.38 10.99
CA GLY A 20 -9.60 -4.20 10.26
C GLY A 20 -9.62 -4.40 8.74
N ALA A 21 -8.48 -4.20 8.08
CA ALA A 21 -8.35 -4.34 6.63
C ALA A 21 -6.98 -4.86 6.20
N GLN A 22 -6.90 -5.44 5.02
CA GLN A 22 -5.68 -5.95 4.43
C GLN A 22 -5.49 -5.41 3.02
N PHE A 23 -4.35 -4.80 2.76
CA PHE A 23 -3.85 -4.50 1.43
C PHE A 23 -2.97 -5.63 0.94
N VAL A 24 -3.20 -6.09 -0.28
CA VAL A 24 -2.35 -7.02 -1.02
C VAL A 24 -1.96 -6.34 -2.33
N ILE A 25 -0.67 -6.08 -2.51
CA ILE A 25 -0.11 -5.46 -3.70
C ILE A 25 0.76 -6.49 -4.40
N VAL A 26 0.35 -6.90 -5.59
CA VAL A 26 1.12 -7.79 -6.47
C VAL A 26 1.83 -6.93 -7.49
N TYR A 27 3.14 -7.14 -7.64
CA TYR A 27 3.98 -6.38 -8.56
C TYR A 27 5.03 -7.28 -9.21
N LYS A 28 5.62 -6.80 -10.30
CA LYS A 28 6.81 -7.39 -10.93
C LYS A 28 7.96 -6.41 -10.81
N SER A 29 9.12 -6.89 -10.38
CA SER A 29 10.38 -6.12 -10.34
C SER A 29 11.55 -7.05 -10.53
N LYS A 30 12.62 -6.61 -11.21
CA LYS A 30 13.84 -7.42 -11.35
C LYS A 30 14.66 -7.45 -10.06
N GLU A 31 14.38 -6.53 -9.14
CA GLU A 31 15.07 -6.37 -7.87
C GLU A 31 14.12 -6.67 -6.70
N SER A 32 14.68 -7.09 -5.56
CA SER A 32 13.93 -7.08 -4.30
C SER A 32 13.64 -5.63 -3.90
N ARG A 33 12.42 -5.38 -3.41
CA ARG A 33 11.98 -4.06 -2.96
C ARG A 33 11.50 -4.16 -1.52
N TYR A 34 11.76 -3.13 -0.73
CA TYR A 34 11.01 -2.87 0.50
C TYR A 34 9.83 -1.96 0.16
N MET A 35 8.84 -1.85 1.06
CA MET A 35 7.76 -0.90 0.85
C MET A 35 7.36 -0.16 2.13
N ASP A 36 7.23 1.16 1.99
CA ASP A 36 6.75 2.07 3.03
C ASP A 36 5.32 2.47 2.73
N VAL A 37 4.48 2.57 3.77
CA VAL A 37 3.15 3.18 3.69
C VAL A 37 3.14 4.45 4.52
N PHE A 38 2.76 5.58 3.94
CA PHE A 38 2.79 6.90 4.61
C PHE A 38 1.71 7.85 4.08
N ASN A 39 1.53 9.01 4.72
CA ASN A 39 0.51 10.01 4.39
C ASN A 39 1.12 11.35 3.90
N PRO A 40 1.32 11.57 2.60
CA PRO A 40 1.74 12.87 2.09
C PRO A 40 0.58 13.87 1.89
N PRO A 41 0.78 15.20 2.03
CA PRO A 41 1.98 15.92 2.47
C PRO A 41 2.02 16.17 3.99
N ASN A 42 0.97 15.79 4.72
CA ASN A 42 0.71 16.15 6.13
C ASN A 42 1.56 15.34 7.15
N GLY A 43 2.81 15.09 6.78
CA GLY A 43 3.81 14.37 7.55
C GLY A 43 4.14 13.04 6.89
N ASN A 44 5.43 12.77 6.69
CA ASN A 44 5.96 11.44 6.38
C ASN A 44 5.77 10.47 7.56
N ARG A 45 4.57 10.43 8.16
CA ARG A 45 4.21 9.50 9.22
C ARG A 45 4.10 8.13 8.57
N LEU A 46 5.14 7.34 8.81
CA LEU A 46 5.17 5.93 8.45
C LEU A 46 4.01 5.22 9.16
N LEU A 47 3.06 4.73 8.38
CA LEU A 47 1.91 3.94 8.83
C LEU A 47 2.29 2.47 8.95
N LYS A 48 3.07 1.96 7.99
CA LYS A 48 3.62 0.59 7.99
C LYS A 48 4.92 0.55 7.20
N TYR A 49 5.77 -0.39 7.56
CA TYR A 49 6.95 -0.79 6.80
C TYR A 49 6.95 -2.30 6.61
N GLN A 50 7.32 -2.75 5.42
CA GLN A 50 7.59 -4.14 5.15
C GLN A 50 8.99 -4.28 4.54
N ASP A 51 9.91 -4.84 5.31
CA ASP A 51 11.24 -5.20 4.82
C ASP A 51 11.16 -6.43 3.90
N LYS A 52 11.93 -6.41 2.82
CA LYS A 52 12.11 -7.51 1.85
C LYS A 52 10.80 -8.15 1.39
N ILE A 53 10.16 -7.53 0.40
CA ILE A 53 9.04 -8.15 -0.27
C ILE A 53 9.57 -9.12 -1.32
N ALA A 54 9.11 -10.38 -1.21
CA ALA A 54 9.75 -11.57 -1.74
C ALA A 54 9.96 -11.59 -3.27
N ASN A 55 11.05 -12.28 -3.63
CA ASN A 55 11.57 -12.75 -4.92
C ASN A 55 11.53 -11.80 -6.15
N PRO A 56 12.68 -11.62 -6.83
CA PRO A 56 12.70 -10.96 -8.13
C PRO A 56 11.74 -11.68 -9.10
N VAL A 57 11.16 -10.91 -10.01
CA VAL A 57 10.19 -11.27 -11.05
C VAL A 57 8.71 -11.21 -10.63
N ASN A 58 8.29 -11.73 -9.48
CA ASN A 58 6.90 -11.66 -9.00
C ASN A 58 6.84 -11.46 -7.48
N GLY A 59 6.65 -10.21 -7.05
CA GLY A 59 6.57 -9.85 -5.63
C GLY A 59 5.14 -9.62 -5.14
N GLN A 60 4.93 -9.84 -3.85
CA GLN A 60 3.66 -9.60 -3.17
C GLN A 60 3.89 -8.96 -1.80
N ALA A 61 3.42 -7.72 -1.64
CA ALA A 61 3.41 -7.01 -0.37
C ALA A 61 2.04 -7.17 0.29
N THR A 62 2.03 -7.41 1.60
CA THR A 62 0.79 -7.56 2.36
C THR A 62 0.84 -6.67 3.59
N PHE A 63 -0.04 -5.68 3.66
CA PHE A 63 -0.17 -4.79 4.81
C PHE A 63 -1.47 -5.03 5.52
N THR A 64 -1.39 -5.41 6.79
CA THR A 64 -2.56 -5.57 7.66
C THR A 64 -2.69 -4.34 8.55
N PHE A 65 -3.89 -3.77 8.53
CA PHE A 65 -4.29 -2.62 9.34
C PHE A 65 -5.37 -3.07 10.32
N ASN A 66 -5.21 -2.74 11.60
CA ASN A 66 -6.27 -2.91 12.59
C ASN A 66 -7.35 -1.82 12.46
N GLN A 67 -8.47 -1.96 13.17
CA GLN A 67 -9.58 -0.98 13.10
C GLN A 67 -9.16 0.48 13.39
N LYS A 68 -8.27 0.72 14.36
CA LYS A 68 -7.77 2.08 14.66
C LYS A 68 -6.93 2.64 13.51
N GLU A 69 -6.11 1.78 12.90
CA GLU A 69 -5.31 2.13 11.75
C GLU A 69 -6.19 2.36 10.51
N VAL A 70 -7.26 1.59 10.33
CA VAL A 70 -8.25 1.82 9.27
C VAL A 70 -8.94 3.16 9.43
N ALA A 71 -9.35 3.53 10.66
CA ALA A 71 -9.90 4.86 10.92
C ALA A 71 -8.89 5.95 10.56
N THR A 72 -7.60 5.74 10.87
CA THR A 72 -6.52 6.64 10.45
C THR A 72 -6.41 6.72 8.92
N LEU A 73 -6.46 5.59 8.20
CA LEU A 73 -6.40 5.56 6.73
C LEU A 73 -7.55 6.34 6.06
N LEU A 74 -8.73 6.32 6.68
CA LEU A 74 -9.90 7.05 6.19
C LEU A 74 -9.80 8.56 6.46
N ASP A 75 -9.16 8.96 7.56
CA ASP A 75 -8.99 10.36 7.98
C ASP A 75 -7.92 11.10 7.16
N VAL A 76 -6.84 10.41 6.76
CA VAL A 76 -5.66 11.05 6.14
C VAL A 76 -5.85 11.54 4.71
N GLY A 77 -6.96 11.22 4.04
CA GLY A 77 -7.26 11.68 2.68
C GLY A 77 -6.48 10.97 1.57
N LEU A 78 -5.18 10.74 1.76
CA LEU A 78 -4.29 10.10 0.79
C LEU A 78 -3.28 9.18 1.47
N VAL A 79 -3.12 7.99 0.93
CA VAL A 79 -2.13 7.00 1.36
C VAL A 79 -1.17 6.73 0.22
N ALA A 80 0.13 6.80 0.50
CA ALA A 80 1.18 6.51 -0.46
C ALA A 80 1.94 5.25 -0.07
N PHE A 81 2.17 4.39 -1.06
CA PHE A 81 3.01 3.21 -0.99
C PHE A 81 4.29 3.48 -1.79
N LYS A 82 5.44 3.55 -1.13
CA LYS A 82 6.74 3.76 -1.78
C LYS A 82 7.45 2.43 -1.99
N PHE A 83 7.95 2.17 -3.20
CA PHE A 83 8.66 0.96 -3.56
C PHE A 83 10.17 1.20 -3.58
N GLY A 84 10.88 0.64 -2.60
CA GLY A 84 12.34 0.74 -2.51
C GLY A 84 12.85 2.18 -2.35
N ASN A 85 14.12 2.39 -2.72
CA ASN A 85 14.82 3.66 -2.52
C ASN A 85 14.49 4.75 -3.56
N LYS A 86 13.85 4.38 -4.68
CA LYS A 86 13.54 5.29 -5.79
C LYS A 86 12.19 5.99 -5.57
N SER A 87 11.87 6.96 -6.43
CA SER A 87 10.61 7.72 -6.42
C SER A 87 9.44 6.93 -7.03
N ASP A 88 9.31 5.67 -6.64
CA ASP A 88 8.24 4.78 -7.11
C ASP A 88 7.10 4.78 -6.11
N PHE A 89 5.97 5.40 -6.48
CA PHE A 89 4.82 5.58 -5.61
C PHE A 89 3.53 5.05 -6.23
N LEU A 90 2.77 4.31 -5.43
CA LEU A 90 1.35 4.05 -5.63
C LEU A 90 0.55 4.91 -4.65
N PHE A 91 -0.48 5.59 -5.13
CA PHE A 91 -1.35 6.42 -4.31
C PHE A 91 -2.74 5.81 -4.24
N VAL A 92 -3.34 5.82 -3.05
CA VAL A 92 -4.71 5.36 -2.80
C VAL A 92 -5.43 6.43 -1.99
N THR A 93 -6.58 6.89 -2.47
CA THR A 93 -7.35 7.93 -1.76
C THR A 93 -8.18 7.31 -0.64
N SER A 94 -8.49 8.08 0.41
CA SER A 94 -9.39 7.62 1.46
C SER A 94 -10.78 7.29 0.91
N SER A 95 -11.22 7.96 -0.16
CA SER A 95 -12.48 7.65 -0.86
C SER A 95 -12.45 6.26 -1.49
N ASP A 96 -11.36 5.88 -2.16
CA ASP A 96 -11.21 4.52 -2.71
C ASP A 96 -11.23 3.47 -1.59
N ILE A 97 -10.56 3.75 -0.48
CA ILE A 97 -10.56 2.90 0.72
C ILE A 97 -11.99 2.75 1.25
N ALA A 98 -12.72 3.85 1.42
CA ALA A 98 -14.09 3.86 1.93
C ALA A 98 -15.04 3.08 1.02
N VAL A 99 -14.97 3.28 -0.30
CA VAL A 99 -15.80 2.55 -1.28
C VAL A 99 -15.55 1.04 -1.16
N ILE A 100 -14.30 0.61 -1.09
CA ILE A 100 -13.96 -0.82 -1.02
C ILE A 100 -14.42 -1.44 0.31
N LEU A 101 -14.31 -0.70 1.42
CA LEU A 101 -14.73 -1.19 2.74
C LEU A 101 -16.25 -1.19 2.91
N ASN A 102 -16.96 -0.21 2.34
CA ASN A 102 -18.42 -0.07 2.47
C ASN A 102 -19.20 -0.93 1.47
N ASN A 103 -18.64 -1.28 0.31
CA ASN A 103 -19.29 -2.17 -0.67
C ASN A 103 -19.37 -3.65 -0.21
N LYS A 104 -19.07 -3.94 1.05
CA LYS A 104 -19.21 -5.27 1.68
C LYS A 104 -20.05 -5.26 2.98
N ALA A 105 -20.80 -4.19 3.24
CA ALA A 105 -21.84 -4.17 4.26
C ALA A 105 -23.16 -4.74 3.73
#